data_AF-A0A5K1HNN9-F1
#
_entry.id   AF-A0A5K1HNN9-F1
#
_cell.length_a   1.000
_cell.length_b   1.000
_cell.length_c   1.000
_cell.angle_alpha   90.00
_cell.angle_beta   90.00
_cell.angle_gamma   90.00
#
_symmetry.space_group_name_H-M   'P 1'
#
loop_
_entity.id
_entity.type
_entity.pdbx_description
1 polymer ?
#
loop_
_entity_poly.entity_id
_entity_poly.type
_entity_poly.pdbx_seq_one_letter_code
_entity_poly.pdbx_strand_id
1 'polypeptide(L)'
;TQGLKGWSADVIKNKLALRIVQNCHITLKDVVVGESQKLPHAIDFQKGTNLVLKHSRVFVCWIAAGIAMGVYDNVIRFTTQRKQFGRSIS
;
A
#
# COMPACT_ATOMS: atom_id res chain seq x y z
N THR A 1 -20.97 -1.61 5.47
CA THR A 1 -21.42 -1.89 4.09
C THR A 1 -21.73 -3.37 4.00
N GLN A 2 -23.00 -3.76 3.85
CA GLN A 2 -23.35 -5.17 3.61
C GLN A 2 -22.71 -5.59 2.29
N GLY A 3 -21.82 -6.58 2.34
CA GLY A 3 -21.19 -7.15 1.15
C GLY A 3 -22.20 -7.95 0.32
N LEU A 4 -21.86 -8.22 -0.94
CA LEU A 4 -22.61 -9.16 -1.77
C LEU A 4 -22.68 -10.53 -1.09
N LYS A 5 -23.79 -11.26 -1.26
CA LYS A 5 -23.88 -12.63 -0.76
C LYS A 5 -22.74 -13.47 -1.34
N GLY A 6 -22.05 -14.21 -0.48
CA GLY A 6 -20.88 -15.01 -0.88
C GLY A 6 -19.54 -14.27 -0.88
N TRP A 7 -19.53 -12.97 -0.57
CA TRP A 7 -18.31 -12.17 -0.40
C TRP A 7 -17.91 -12.08 1.09
N SER A 8 -16.62 -12.24 1.40
CA SER A 8 -16.05 -11.91 2.71
C SER A 8 -14.66 -11.29 2.58
N ALA A 9 -14.23 -10.57 3.62
CA ALA A 9 -12.90 -9.99 3.70
C ALA A 9 -12.34 -10.09 5.13
N ASP A 10 -11.27 -10.87 5.29
CA ASP A 10 -10.63 -11.13 6.57
C ASP A 10 -9.29 -10.39 6.68
N VAL A 11 -9.15 -9.51 7.67
CA VAL A 11 -7.96 -8.65 7.82
C VAL A 11 -6.71 -9.48 8.11
N ILE A 12 -5.66 -9.27 7.32
CA ILE A 12 -4.33 -9.85 7.53
C ILE A 12 -3.70 -9.21 8.77
N LYS A 13 -3.52 -10.02 9.82
CA LYS A 13 -2.90 -9.60 11.08
C LYS A 13 -1.38 -9.79 11.05
N ASN A 14 -0.71 -9.22 12.05
CA ASN A 14 0.73 -9.43 12.30
C ASN A 14 1.66 -9.01 11.14
N LYS A 15 1.29 -7.96 10.39
CA LYS A 15 2.13 -7.37 9.35
C LYS A 15 3.35 -6.68 9.96
N LEU A 16 4.52 -6.83 9.33
CA LEU A 16 5.76 -6.16 9.74
C LEU A 16 5.67 -4.63 9.61
N ALA A 17 5.20 -4.16 8.44
CA ALA A 17 5.10 -2.75 8.10
C ALA A 17 3.67 -2.38 7.67
N LEU A 18 3.41 -1.07 7.51
CA LEU A 18 2.11 -0.53 7.12
C LEU A 18 0.97 -1.10 8.00
N ARG A 19 1.22 -1.22 9.31
CA ARG A 19 0.36 -1.94 10.28
C ARG A 19 -1.06 -1.38 10.35
N ILE A 20 -1.23 -0.08 10.06
CA ILE A 20 -2.51 0.61 10.08
C ILE A 20 -3.40 0.28 8.86
N VAL A 21 -2.80 -0.15 7.74
CA VAL A 21 -3.53 -0.42 6.49
C VAL A 21 -4.34 -1.71 6.62
N GLN A 22 -5.60 -1.73 6.20
CA GLN A 22 -6.47 -2.92 6.25
C GLN A 22 -6.28 -3.78 4.99
N ASN A 23 -5.17 -4.50 4.89
CA ASN A 23 -5.03 -5.54 3.88
C ASN A 23 -5.85 -6.77 4.30
N CYS A 24 -6.61 -7.37 3.40
CA CYS A 24 -7.50 -8.49 3.70
C CYS A 24 -7.32 -9.66 2.72
N HIS A 25 -7.57 -10.88 3.19
CA HIS A 25 -7.92 -11.99 2.33
C HIS A 25 -9.37 -11.83 1.89
N ILE A 26 -9.62 -11.77 0.58
CA ILE A 26 -10.97 -11.62 0.03
C ILE A 26 -11.43 -12.97 -0.50
N THR A 27 -12.58 -13.45 -0.03
CA THR A 27 -13.21 -14.68 -0.53
C THR A 27 -14.42 -14.33 -1.38
N LEU A 28 -14.49 -14.91 -2.58
CA LEU A 28 -15.59 -14.78 -3.52
C LEU A 28 -16.19 -16.18 -3.75
N LYS A 29 -17.31 -16.49 -3.11
CA LYS A 29 -18.03 -17.76 -3.27
C LYS A 29 -19.36 -17.53 -3.97
N ASP A 30 -19.44 -17.91 -5.25
CA ASP A 30 -20.65 -17.80 -6.07
C ASP A 30 -21.29 -16.40 -6.03
N VAL A 31 -20.43 -15.37 -5.99
CA VAL A 31 -20.86 -13.97 -5.93
C VAL A 31 -21.47 -13.58 -7.26
N VAL A 32 -22.72 -13.12 -7.23
CA VAL A 32 -23.41 -12.57 -8.40
C VAL A 32 -23.15 -11.07 -8.47
N VAL A 33 -22.68 -10.60 -9.63
CA VAL A 33 -22.41 -9.19 -9.92
C VAL A 33 -23.26 -8.80 -11.13
N GLY A 34 -23.97 -7.67 -11.05
CA GLY A 34 -24.81 -7.21 -12.16
C GLY A 34 -23.97 -6.70 -13.34
N GLU A 35 -24.47 -6.83 -14.57
CA GLU A 35 -23.77 -6.36 -15.78
C GLU A 35 -23.43 -4.86 -15.71
N SER A 36 -24.25 -4.06 -15.03
CA SER A 36 -23.99 -2.62 -14.81
C SER A 36 -22.74 -2.32 -13.97
N GLN A 37 -22.21 -3.29 -13.22
CA GLN A 37 -21.00 -3.15 -12.41
C GLN A 37 -19.74 -3.65 -13.12
N LYS A 38 -19.89 -4.15 -14.36
CA LYS A 38 -18.78 -4.60 -15.18
C LYS A 38 -17.90 -3.42 -15.59
N LEU A 39 -16.58 -3.61 -15.55
CA LEU A 39 -15.62 -2.65 -16.07
C LEU A 39 -15.39 -2.95 -17.56
N PRO A 40 -16.01 -2.20 -18.50
CA PRO A 40 -16.05 -2.59 -19.92
C PRO A 40 -14.68 -2.57 -20.60
N HIS A 41 -13.71 -1.83 -20.07
CA HIS A 41 -12.34 -1.74 -20.62
C HIS A 41 -11.37 -2.76 -20.02
N ALA A 42 -11.77 -3.49 -18.97
CA ALA A 42 -10.94 -4.53 -18.34
C ALA A 42 -11.05 -5.86 -19.12
N ILE A 43 -10.76 -5.82 -20.42
CA ILE A 43 -10.99 -6.92 -21.36
C ILE A 43 -9.93 -8.03 -21.21
N ASP A 44 -8.67 -7.63 -21.08
CA ASP A 44 -7.52 -8.52 -20.90
C ASP A 44 -6.45 -7.82 -20.03
N PHE A 45 -5.39 -8.55 -19.68
CA PHE A 45 -4.33 -8.01 -18.83
C PHE A 45 -3.64 -6.79 -19.46
N GLN A 46 -3.38 -6.81 -20.78
CA GLN A 46 -2.62 -5.76 -21.46
C GLN A 46 -3.41 -4.46 -21.60
N LYS A 47 -4.68 -4.56 -21.98
CA LYS A 47 -5.58 -3.43 -22.25
C LYS A 47 -6.31 -2.92 -21.00
N GLY A 48 -6.42 -3.76 -19.96
CA GLY A 48 -7.01 -3.38 -18.68
C GLY A 48 -5.94 -3.14 -17.61
N THR A 49 -5.63 -4.19 -16.86
CA THR A 49 -4.81 -4.14 -15.63
C THR A 49 -3.44 -3.48 -15.83
N ASN A 50 -2.73 -3.79 -16.92
CA ASN A 50 -1.40 -3.28 -17.18
C ASN A 50 -1.37 -1.76 -17.38
N LEU A 51 -2.41 -1.18 -18.00
CA LEU A 51 -2.51 0.28 -18.15
C LEU A 51 -2.62 0.96 -16.78
N VAL A 52 -3.48 0.45 -15.91
CA VAL A 52 -3.64 0.96 -14.54
C VAL A 52 -2.34 0.83 -13.75
N LEU A 53 -1.68 -0.33 -13.81
CA LEU A 53 -0.41 -0.57 -13.13
C LEU A 53 0.72 0.35 -13.64
N LYS A 54 0.77 0.63 -14.94
CA LYS A 54 1.76 1.55 -15.52
C LYS A 54 1.66 2.92 -14.87
N HIS A 55 0.46 3.46 -14.73
CA HIS A 55 0.25 4.77 -14.10
C HIS A 55 0.45 4.71 -12.58
N SER A 56 -0.05 3.66 -11.90
CA SER A 56 0.04 3.57 -10.45
C SER A 56 1.48 3.44 -9.93
N ARG A 57 2.38 2.80 -10.69
CA ARG A 57 3.81 2.66 -10.31
C ARG A 57 4.49 3.99 -10.06
N VAL A 58 4.14 5.04 -10.82
CA VAL A 58 4.73 6.38 -10.64
C VAL A 58 4.40 6.95 -9.26
N PHE A 59 3.18 6.74 -8.78
CA PHE A 59 2.77 7.20 -7.45
C PHE A 59 3.46 6.43 -6.32
N VAL A 60 3.74 5.14 -6.52
CA VAL A 60 4.47 4.34 -5.52
C VAL A 60 5.89 4.87 -5.30
N CYS A 61 6.56 5.36 -6.35
CA CYS A 61 7.89 5.96 -6.23
C CYS A 61 7.92 7.17 -5.28
N TRP A 62 6.86 7.98 -5.27
CA TRP A 62 6.76 9.15 -4.39
C TRP A 62 6.70 8.78 -2.91
N ILE A 63 6.12 7.62 -2.57
CA ILE A 63 6.12 7.12 -1.19
C ILE A 63 7.55 6.84 -0.73
N ALA A 64 8.35 6.17 -1.56
CA ALA A 64 9.74 5.85 -1.24
C ALA A 64 10.59 7.13 -1.07
N ALA A 65 10.40 8.13 -1.93
CA ALA A 65 11.08 9.41 -1.82
C ALA A 65 10.73 10.12 -0.50
N GLY A 66 9.44 10.17 -0.15
CA GLY A 66 8.96 10.75 1.12
C GLY A 66 9.54 10.05 2.35
N ILE A 67 9.58 8.71 2.34
CA ILE A 67 10.21 7.93 3.41
C ILE A 67 11.69 8.27 3.52
N ALA A 68 12.43 8.29 2.41
CA ALA A 68 13.87 8.58 2.42
C ALA A 68 14.17 9.97 2.99
N MET A 69 13.41 10.99 2.60
CA MET A 69 13.54 12.35 3.16
C MET A 69 13.25 12.37 4.67
N GLY A 70 12.14 11.76 5.09
CA GLY A 70 11.79 11.69 6.51
C GLY A 70 12.83 10.95 7.35
N VAL A 71 13.41 9.87 6.81
CA VAL A 71 14.51 9.14 7.47
C VAL A 71 15.74 10.03 7.60
N TYR A 72 16.15 10.71 6.53
CA TYR A 72 17.31 11.60 6.53
C TYR A 72 17.21 12.70 7.59
N ASP A 73 16.07 13.41 7.63
CA ASP A 73 15.83 14.48 8.60
C ASP A 73 15.91 13.98 10.04
N ASN A 74 15.34 12.79 10.30
CA ASN A 74 15.37 12.19 11.63
C ASN A 74 16.77 11.72 12.02
N VAL A 75 17.53 11.15 11.08
CA VAL A 75 18.90 10.68 11.32
C VAL A 75 19.80 11.86 11.63
N ILE A 76 19.80 12.92 10.82
CA ILE A 76 20.64 14.10 11.08
C ILE A 76 20.30 14.75 12.42
N ARG A 77 19.01 14.92 12.72
CA ARG A 77 18.59 15.46 14.00
C ARG A 77 19.09 14.60 15.16
N PHE A 78 18.99 13.28 15.05
CA PHE A 78 19.42 12.37 16.10
C PHE A 78 20.94 12.36 16.26
N THR A 79 21.70 12.22 15.18
CA THR A 79 23.16 12.05 15.24
C THR A 79 23.87 13.31 15.74
N THR A 80 23.38 14.49 15.38
CA THR A 80 23.93 15.77 15.83
C THR A 80 23.64 16.08 17.30
N GLN A 81 22.54 15.57 17.84
CA GLN A 81 22.14 15.78 19.25
C GLN A 81 22.67 14.71 20.19
N ARG A 82 22.77 13.46 19.73
CA ARG A 82 23.24 12.34 20.54
C ARG A 82 24.74 12.43 20.77
N LYS A 83 25.16 12.49 22.04
CA LYS A 83 26.58 12.47 22.43
C LYS A 83 27.02 11.11 22.94
N GLN A 84 28.20 10.66 22.53
CA GLN A 84 28.89 9.49 23.06
C GLN A 84 30.41 9.73 23.03
N PHE A 85 31.13 9.23 24.03
CA PHE A 85 32.58 9.47 24.18
C PHE A 85 32.97 10.97 24.15
N GLY A 86 32.15 11.82 24.79
CA GLY A 86 32.41 13.26 24.92
C GLY A 86 32.10 14.12 23.68
N ARG A 87 31.61 13.54 22.57
CA ARG A 87 31.28 14.28 21.33
C ARG A 87 29.97 13.81 20.69
N SER A 88 29.49 14.58 19.72
CA SER A 88 28.38 14.16 18.83
C SER A 88 28.72 12.85 18.13
N ILE A 89 27.72 12.01 17.87
CA ILE A 89 27.89 10.77 17.07
C ILE A 89 27.80 11.02 15.55
N SER A 90 27.49 12.25 15.14
CA SER A 90 27.59 12.72 13.75
C SER A 90 29.02 12.65 13.21
#